data_AF-A0A5D3EH26-F1
#
_entry.id   AF-A0A5D3EH26-F1
#
_cell.length_a   1.000
_cell.length_b   1.000
_cell.length_c   1.000
_cell.angle_alpha   90.00
_cell.angle_beta   90.00
_cell.angle_gamma   90.00
#
_symmetry.space_group_name_H-M   'P 1'
#
loop_
_entity.id
_entity.type
_entity.pdbx_description
1 polymer ?
#
loop_
_entity_poly.entity_id
_entity_poly.type
_entity_poly.pdbx_seq_one_letter_code
_entity_poly.pdbx_strand_id
1 'polypeptide(L)'
;MRGEDVKKILRDKGFVMSEIASIIGKSPQNLDGQLKSDDVRSGLLESIAKSVGYGMDLFYQELKKTSENDIPILFENNYLKQLIEQQKYTMETQKKLIASLERNIADLELQLQLKENEEYNLKKEAAHQDDSADYAVAK
;
A
#
# COMPACT_ATOMS: atom_id res chain seq x y z
N MET A 1 4.89 21.40 24.75
CA MET A 1 3.62 20.74 25.21
C MET A 1 3.35 21.20 26.63
N ARG A 2 2.09 21.51 27.00
CA ARG A 2 1.78 21.96 28.37
C ARG A 2 1.83 20.81 29.34
N GLY A 3 2.32 21.07 30.56
CA GLY A 3 2.46 20.03 31.57
C GLY A 3 1.13 19.44 32.06
N GLU A 4 0.04 20.19 31.98
CA GLU A 4 -1.29 19.64 32.29
C GLU A 4 -1.74 18.58 31.26
N ASP A 5 -1.42 18.78 29.99
CA ASP A 5 -1.70 17.79 28.93
C ASP A 5 -0.91 16.51 29.17
N VAL A 6 0.37 16.63 29.58
CA VAL A 6 1.22 15.49 29.97
C VAL A 6 0.59 14.72 31.11
N LYS A 7 0.14 15.41 32.18
CA LYS A 7 -0.53 14.77 33.32
C LYS A 7 -1.80 14.06 32.88
N LYS A 8 -2.60 14.67 32.00
CA LYS A 8 -3.81 14.08 31.46
C LYS A 8 -3.52 12.78 30.70
N ILE A 9 -2.59 12.81 29.74
CA ILE A 9 -2.19 11.62 28.94
C ILE A 9 -1.74 10.46 29.85
N LEU A 10 -0.95 10.77 30.88
CA LEU A 10 -0.44 9.75 31.80
C LEU A 10 -1.56 9.16 32.67
N ARG A 11 -2.49 10.00 33.16
CA ARG A 11 -3.68 9.56 33.92
C ARG A 11 -4.62 8.72 33.06
N ASP A 12 -4.89 9.13 31.82
CA ASP A 12 -5.78 8.44 30.89
C ASP A 12 -5.26 7.03 30.53
N LYS A 13 -3.93 6.83 30.58
CA LYS A 13 -3.28 5.52 30.39
C LYS A 13 -3.10 4.71 31.68
N GLY A 14 -3.55 5.23 32.82
CA GLY A 14 -3.51 4.53 34.11
C GLY A 14 -2.14 4.57 34.81
N PHE A 15 -1.24 5.48 34.43
CA PHE A 15 0.06 5.59 35.10
C PHE A 15 -0.01 6.40 36.38
N VAL A 16 0.75 5.96 37.38
CA VAL A 16 0.85 6.65 38.68
C VAL A 16 2.05 7.59 38.68
N MET A 17 1.79 8.88 38.91
CA MET A 17 2.82 9.93 38.84
C MET A 17 3.98 9.72 39.84
N SER A 18 3.70 9.15 41.01
CA SER A 18 4.73 8.85 42.01
C SER A 18 5.70 7.78 41.54
N GLU A 19 5.22 6.76 40.83
CA GLU A 19 6.04 5.67 40.30
C GLU A 19 6.95 6.20 39.18
N ILE A 20 6.39 7.01 38.28
CA ILE A 20 7.15 7.69 37.23
C ILE A 20 8.26 8.53 37.85
N ALA A 21 7.95 9.35 38.86
CA ALA A 21 8.93 10.19 39.54
C ALA A 21 10.08 9.34 40.11
N SER A 22 9.77 8.24 40.78
CA SER A 22 10.77 7.31 41.31
C SER A 22 11.66 6.72 40.22
N ILE A 23 11.10 6.28 39.10
CA ILE A 23 11.86 5.67 37.99
C ILE A 23 12.81 6.68 37.34
N ILE A 24 12.39 7.94 37.18
CA ILE A 24 13.23 9.00 36.59
C ILE A 24 14.15 9.69 37.62
N GLY A 25 14.23 9.16 38.85
CA GLY A 25 15.12 9.68 39.90
C GLY A 25 14.72 11.05 40.44
N LYS A 26 13.42 11.35 40.51
CA LYS A 26 12.86 12.62 40.99
C LYS A 26 11.93 12.40 42.17
N SER A 27 11.80 13.43 43.02
CA SER A 27 10.69 13.46 43.98
C SER A 27 9.38 13.80 43.27
N PRO A 28 8.23 13.33 43.78
CA PRO A 28 6.93 13.69 43.23
C PRO A 28 6.70 15.20 43.14
N GLN A 29 7.17 15.98 44.14
CA GLN A 29 7.05 17.45 44.10
C GLN A 29 7.92 18.08 43.00
N ASN A 30 9.12 17.54 42.75
CA ASN A 30 9.98 18.04 41.69
C ASN A 30 9.34 17.80 40.31
N LEU A 31 8.84 16.58 40.07
CA LEU A 31 8.16 16.25 38.82
C LEU A 31 6.89 17.10 38.65
N ASP A 32 6.07 17.24 39.68
CA ASP A 32 4.87 18.08 39.63
C ASP A 32 5.19 19.54 39.31
N GLY A 33 6.25 20.09 39.92
CA GLY A 33 6.72 21.45 39.65
C GLY A 33 7.19 21.63 38.19
N GLN A 34 7.87 20.63 37.62
CA GLN A 34 8.28 20.67 36.22
C GLN A 34 7.09 20.55 35.25
N LEU A 35 6.03 19.84 35.64
CA LEU A 35 4.79 19.69 34.88
C LEU A 35 3.77 20.83 35.12
N LYS A 36 4.16 21.92 35.78
CA LYS A 36 3.38 23.19 35.79
C LYS A 36 3.76 24.13 34.64
N SER A 37 4.82 23.80 33.90
CA SER A 37 5.26 24.60 32.75
C SER A 37 4.24 24.56 31.62
N ASP A 38 3.99 25.71 30.98
CA ASP A 38 3.25 25.78 29.71
C ASP A 38 4.05 25.17 28.55
N ASP A 39 5.37 25.04 28.69
CA ASP A 39 6.19 24.28 27.76
C ASP A 39 7.16 23.34 28.49
N VAL A 40 6.83 22.06 28.47
CA VAL A 40 7.64 21.00 29.08
C VAL A 40 8.79 20.64 28.15
N ARG A 41 10.01 20.67 28.69
CA ARG A 41 11.23 20.32 27.95
C ARG A 41 11.15 18.91 27.37
N SER A 42 11.55 18.75 26.11
CA SER A 42 11.57 17.48 25.39
C SER A 42 12.32 16.37 26.13
N GLY A 43 13.46 16.68 26.75
CA GLY A 43 14.23 15.70 27.53
C GLY A 43 13.49 15.16 28.77
N LEU A 44 12.61 15.97 29.38
CA LEU A 44 11.75 15.50 30.47
C LEU A 44 10.65 14.58 29.94
N LEU A 45 10.01 14.96 28.85
CA LEU A 45 9.02 14.12 28.19
C LEU A 45 9.63 12.77 27.78
N GLU A 46 10.83 12.77 27.19
CA GLU A 46 11.52 11.54 26.79
C GLU A 46 11.83 10.64 28.00
N SER A 47 12.28 11.23 29.10
CA SER A 47 12.55 10.49 30.35
C SER A 47 11.27 9.84 30.90
N ILE A 48 10.16 10.57 30.88
CA ILE A 48 8.85 10.06 31.32
C ILE A 48 8.38 8.94 30.38
N ALA A 49 8.41 9.12 29.06
CA ALA A 49 8.00 8.10 28.10
C ALA A 49 8.79 6.79 28.30
N LYS A 50 10.12 6.90 28.43
CA LYS A 50 10.98 5.75 28.71
C LYS A 50 10.64 5.05 30.02
N SER A 51 10.32 5.81 31.08
CA SER A 51 9.96 5.24 32.38
C SER A 51 8.71 4.36 32.35
N VAL A 52 7.79 4.63 31.43
CA VAL A 52 6.56 3.85 31.25
C VAL A 52 6.65 2.82 30.11
N GLY A 53 7.83 2.68 29.46
CA GLY A 53 8.05 1.73 28.37
C GLY A 53 7.51 2.19 27.00
N TYR A 54 7.29 3.50 26.82
CA TYR A 54 6.79 4.07 25.56
C TYR A 54 7.85 4.93 24.86
N GLY A 55 7.64 5.14 23.55
CA GLY A 55 8.34 6.14 22.78
C GLY A 55 7.78 7.54 22.99
N MET A 56 8.45 8.53 22.39
CA MET A 56 8.08 9.94 22.50
C MET A 56 6.73 10.26 21.82
N ASP A 57 6.28 9.38 20.92
CA ASP A 57 4.98 9.40 20.27
C ASP A 57 3.82 9.42 21.26
N LEU A 58 4.00 8.89 22.47
CA LEU A 58 3.04 8.95 23.59
C LEU A 58 2.42 10.33 23.77
N PHE A 59 3.23 11.39 23.67
CA PHE A 59 2.79 12.75 23.94
C PHE A 59 2.24 13.46 22.69
N TYR A 60 2.63 13.04 21.50
CA TYR A 60 2.24 13.73 20.27
C TYR A 60 0.99 13.16 19.61
N GLN A 61 0.42 12.07 20.16
CA GLN A 61 -0.84 11.50 19.70
C GLN A 61 -2.05 12.44 19.90
N GLU A 62 -2.04 13.31 20.93
CA GLU A 62 -3.14 14.24 21.24
C GLU A 62 -3.04 15.65 20.60
N LEU A 63 -1.95 15.98 19.86
CA LEU A 63 -1.92 17.24 19.09
C LEU A 63 -2.94 17.27 17.93
N LYS A 64 -3.73 16.21 17.75
CA LYS A 64 -4.90 16.14 16.88
C LYS A 64 -6.18 16.68 17.56
N LYS A 65 -6.09 17.81 18.25
CA LYS A 65 -7.26 18.63 18.63
C LYS A 65 -7.36 19.86 17.72
N THR A 66 -7.42 19.63 16.42
CA THR A 66 -8.13 20.52 15.50
C THR A 66 -9.52 19.92 15.29
N SER A 67 -10.57 20.74 15.40
CA SER A 67 -11.96 20.49 14.93
C SER A 67 -12.31 19.01 14.71
N GLU A 68 -13.06 18.41 15.64
CA GLU A 68 -13.42 16.97 15.68
C GLU A 68 -14.01 16.39 14.37
N ASN A 69 -14.32 17.23 13.37
CA ASN A 69 -14.83 16.78 12.07
C ASN A 69 -13.84 16.91 10.89
N ASP A 70 -12.74 17.67 10.98
CA ASP A 70 -11.94 17.98 9.77
C ASP A 70 -10.67 17.12 9.61
N ILE A 71 -10.04 16.69 10.71
CA ILE A 71 -8.80 15.90 10.64
C ILE A 71 -9.04 14.49 10.10
N PRO A 72 -10.02 13.70 10.59
CA PRO A 72 -10.26 12.35 10.08
C PRO A 72 -10.55 12.40 8.58
N ILE A 73 -11.37 13.38 8.15
CA ILE A 73 -11.73 13.58 6.75
C ILE A 73 -10.52 13.95 5.88
N LEU A 74 -9.57 14.77 6.35
CA LEU A 74 -8.36 15.11 5.59
C LEU A 74 -7.39 13.93 5.44
N PHE A 75 -7.17 13.15 6.51
CA PHE A 75 -6.34 11.94 6.44
C PHE A 75 -6.98 10.86 5.58
N GLU A 76 -8.29 10.67 5.71
CA GLU A 76 -9.08 9.73 4.92
C GLU A 76 -9.11 10.15 3.45
N ASN A 77 -9.31 11.44 3.15
CA ASN A 77 -9.21 11.96 1.78
C ASN A 77 -7.81 11.79 1.19
N ASN A 78 -6.76 12.01 1.97
CA ASN A 78 -5.40 11.81 1.49
C ASN A 78 -5.11 10.32 1.22
N TYR A 79 -5.57 9.44 2.09
CA TYR A 79 -5.49 7.99 1.91
C TYR A 79 -6.27 7.51 0.69
N LEU A 80 -7.51 7.95 0.53
CA LEU A 80 -8.36 7.63 -0.62
C LEU A 80 -7.75 8.15 -1.93
N LYS A 81 -7.18 9.37 -1.94
CA LYS A 81 -6.45 9.89 -3.11
C LYS A 81 -5.25 9.02 -3.48
N GLN A 82 -4.47 8.59 -2.48
CA GLN A 82 -3.34 7.69 -2.73
C GLN A 82 -3.78 6.34 -3.26
N LEU A 83 -4.87 5.78 -2.72
CA LEU A 83 -5.44 4.51 -3.18
C LEU A 83 -5.94 4.63 -4.62
N ILE A 84 -6.61 5.74 -4.98
CA ILE A 84 -7.05 6.01 -6.35
C ILE A 84 -5.86 6.06 -7.31
N GLU A 85 -4.78 6.75 -6.95
CA GLU A 85 -3.59 6.82 -7.82
C GLU A 85 -2.90 5.46 -7.98
N GLN A 86 -2.83 4.65 -6.92
CA GLN A 86 -2.32 3.27 -7.02
C GLN A 86 -3.21 2.41 -7.92
N GLN A 87 -4.54 2.54 -7.83
CA GLN A 87 -5.48 1.84 -8.69
C GLN A 87 -5.33 2.27 -10.14
N LYS A 88 -5.22 3.57 -10.43
CA LYS A 88 -4.97 4.06 -11.81
C LYS A 88 -3.67 3.52 -12.38
N TYR A 89 -2.59 3.53 -11.60
CA TYR A 89 -1.31 2.96 -12.01
C TYR A 89 -1.42 1.46 -12.33
N THR A 90 -2.17 0.72 -11.50
CA THR A 90 -2.44 -0.70 -11.71
C THR A 90 -3.23 -0.91 -13.00
N MET A 91 -4.26 -0.10 -13.25
CA MET A 91 -5.05 -0.15 -14.49
C MET A 91 -4.19 0.12 -15.73
N GLU A 92 -3.31 1.12 -15.70
CA GLU A 92 -2.42 1.41 -16.83
C GLU A 92 -1.44 0.26 -17.12
N THR A 93 -0.96 -0.40 -16.07
CA THR A 93 -0.12 -1.60 -16.24
C THR A 93 -0.92 -2.76 -16.84
N GLN A 94 -2.15 -2.98 -16.37
CA GLN A 94 -3.05 -4.00 -16.91
C GLN A 94 -3.42 -3.74 -18.37
N LYS A 95 -3.67 -2.49 -18.77
CA LYS A 95 -3.93 -2.13 -20.18
C LYS A 95 -2.76 -2.50 -21.08
N LYS A 96 -1.52 -2.24 -20.65
CA LYS A 96 -0.32 -2.62 -21.40
C LYS A 96 -0.20 -4.14 -21.54
N LEU A 97 -0.54 -4.88 -20.50
CA LEU A 97 -0.58 -6.35 -20.54
C LEU A 97 -1.64 -6.84 -21.53
N ILE A 98 -2.86 -6.31 -21.47
CA ILE A 98 -3.95 -6.63 -22.41
C ILE A 98 -3.49 -6.39 -23.85
N ALA A 99 -2.94 -5.22 -24.15
CA ALA A 99 -2.44 -4.89 -25.49
C ALA A 99 -1.29 -5.80 -25.96
N SER A 100 -0.55 -6.43 -25.05
CA SER A 100 0.46 -7.44 -25.39
C SER A 100 -0.19 -8.80 -25.67
N LEU A 101 -1.19 -9.19 -24.89
CA LEU A 101 -1.92 -10.43 -25.09
C LEU A 101 -2.73 -10.41 -26.38
N GLU A 102 -3.36 -9.28 -26.71
CA GLU A 102 -4.08 -9.07 -27.98
C GLU A 102 -3.15 -9.26 -29.19
N ARG A 103 -1.91 -8.75 -29.11
CA ARG A 103 -0.89 -8.99 -30.16
C ARG A 103 -0.52 -10.46 -30.28
N ASN A 104 -0.31 -11.15 -29.16
CA ASN A 104 0.00 -12.57 -29.17
C ASN A 104 -1.16 -13.40 -29.76
N ILE A 105 -2.41 -13.03 -29.47
CA ILE A 105 -3.59 -13.69 -30.05
C ILE A 105 -3.59 -13.50 -31.57
N ALA A 106 -3.40 -12.27 -32.06
CA ALA A 106 -3.36 -12.00 -33.49
C ALA A 106 -2.26 -12.79 -34.22
N ASP A 107 -1.07 -12.91 -33.62
CA ASP A 107 0.03 -13.70 -34.18
C ASP A 107 -0.32 -15.19 -34.25
N LEU A 108 -1.00 -15.72 -33.24
CA LEU A 108 -1.45 -17.12 -33.21
C LEU A 108 -2.56 -17.39 -34.23
N GLU A 109 -3.51 -16.46 -34.38
CA GLU A 109 -4.56 -16.54 -35.40
C GLU A 109 -3.98 -16.56 -36.81
N LEU A 110 -2.97 -15.72 -37.07
CA LEU A 110 -2.27 -15.72 -38.36
C LEU A 110 -1.55 -17.05 -38.62
N GLN A 111 -0.85 -17.60 -37.61
CA GLN A 111 -0.20 -18.90 -37.74
C GLN A 111 -1.20 -20.03 -38.02
N LEU A 112 -2.38 -19.97 -37.41
CA LEU A 112 -3.44 -20.95 -37.66
C LEU A 112 -3.93 -20.86 -39.11
N GLN A 113 -4.24 -19.66 -39.61
CA GLN A 113 -4.67 -19.45 -40.99
C GLN A 113 -3.65 -19.93 -42.02
N LEU A 114 -2.35 -19.66 -41.79
CA LEU A 114 -1.29 -20.13 -42.67
C LEU A 114 -1.25 -21.65 -42.75
N LYS A 115 -1.36 -22.34 -41.61
CA LYS A 115 -1.40 -23.82 -41.56
C LYS A 115 -2.62 -24.40 -42.26
N GLU A 116 -3.80 -23.79 -42.07
CA GLU A 116 -5.03 -24.21 -42.74
C GLU A 116 -4.91 -24.08 -44.27
N ASN A 117 -4.28 -23.00 -44.75
CA ASN A 117 -4.02 -22.78 -46.17
C ASN A 117 -3.00 -23.77 -46.75
N GLU A 118 -1.93 -24.08 -46.00
CA GLU A 118 -0.97 -25.13 -46.37
C GLU A 118 -1.65 -26.50 -46.48
N GLU A 119 -2.49 -26.86 -45.51
CA GLU A 119 -3.25 -28.11 -45.52
C GLU A 119 -4.21 -28.18 -46.72
N TYR A 120 -4.91 -27.08 -47.03
CA TYR A 120 -5.77 -26.98 -48.21
C TYR A 120 -4.99 -27.20 -49.51
N ASN A 121 -3.84 -26.56 -49.66
CA ASN A 121 -3.01 -26.68 -50.86
C ASN A 121 -2.47 -28.11 -51.02
N LEU A 122 -2.00 -28.73 -49.95
CA LEU A 122 -1.52 -30.13 -49.96
C LEU A 122 -2.64 -31.10 -50.39
N LYS A 123 -3.87 -30.92 -49.85
CA LYS A 123 -5.03 -31.75 -50.25
C LYS A 123 -5.38 -31.58 -51.73
N LYS A 124 -5.29 -30.35 -52.25
CA LYS A 124 -5.55 -30.05 -53.66
C LYS A 124 -4.50 -30.66 -54.59
N GLU A 125 -3.22 -30.58 -54.22
CA GLU A 125 -2.13 -31.19 -55.00
C GLU A 125 -2.22 -32.71 -55.03
N ALA A 126 -2.55 -33.35 -53.90
CA ALA A 126 -2.76 -34.79 -53.83
C ALA A 126 -3.93 -35.26 -54.73
N ALA A 127 -5.04 -34.51 -54.77
CA ALA A 127 -6.18 -34.83 -55.64
C ALA A 127 -5.83 -34.74 -57.15
N HIS A 128 -4.97 -33.79 -57.55
CA HIS A 128 -4.54 -33.65 -58.94
C HIS A 128 -3.53 -34.72 -59.39
N GLN A 129 -2.77 -35.32 -58.47
CA GLN A 129 -1.83 -36.40 -58.80
C GLN A 129 -2.55 -37.73 -59.07
N ASP A 130 -3.64 -38.01 -58.36
CA ASP A 130 -4.43 -39.24 -58.49
C ASP A 130 -5.11 -39.34 -59.89
N ASP A 131 -5.72 -38.25 -60.36
CA ASP A 131 -6.35 -38.18 -61.70
C ASP A 131 -5.34 -38.33 -62.86
N SER A 132 -4.06 -38.02 -62.63
CA SER A 132 -3.01 -38.12 -63.64
C SER A 132 -2.38 -39.52 -63.74
N ALA A 133 -2.50 -40.33 -62.69
CA ALA A 133 -1.95 -41.69 -62.64
C ALA A 133 -2.79 -42.67 -63.50
N ASP A 134 -4.11 -42.49 -63.55
CA ASP A 134 -5.01 -43.34 -64.35
C ASP A 134 -4.79 -43.21 -65.86
N TYR A 135 -4.31 -42.05 -66.35
CA TYR A 135 -3.98 -41.86 -67.77
C TYR A 135 -2.61 -42.44 -68.18
N ALA A 136 -1.71 -42.69 -67.23
CA ALA A 136 -0.38 -43.24 -67.54
C ALA A 136 -0.37 -44.77 -67.70
N VAL A 137 -1.40 -45.47 -67.22
CA VAL A 137 -1.51 -46.95 -67.28
C VAL A 137 -2.26 -47.41 -68.56
N ALA A 138 -2.87 -46.50 -69.32
CA ALA A 138 -3.69 -46.82 -70.49
C ALA A 138 -3.01 -46.66 -71.87
N LYS A 139 -1.66 -46.64 -71.95
CA LYS A 139 -0.91 -46.55 -73.21
C LYS A 139 0.00 -47.75 -73.48
#